data_AF-A0A2P5Y7U4-F1
#
_entry.id   AF-A0A2P5Y7U4-F1
#
_cell.length_a   1.000
_cell.length_b   1.000
_cell.length_c   1.000
_cell.angle_alpha   90.00
_cell.angle_beta   90.00
_cell.angle_gamma   90.00
#
_symmetry.space_group_name_H-M   'P 1'
#
loop_
_entity.id
_entity.type
_entity.pdbx_description
1 polymer ?
#
loop_
_entity_poly.entity_id
_entity_poly.type
_entity_poly.pdbx_seq_one_letter_code
_entity_poly.pdbx_strand_id
1 'polypeptide(L)'
;MEEELTNLSLLDEEEEAFHEEGVVVEKSFQFCLVGRCLTDSVVHFSSLRNTMADLWHPIGGICITDLGEKKYLLQFFHEVNIHRVLAGTPWFFNNHLLILQRLPMGENPATLALNFTEFWIQVHELPSGIMTKTMAKQFGNFCGKFLQFDTSILSLGLKQYMHIRVFLDVSAPLKQDWVMEKVTVHID
;
A
#
# COMPACT_ATOMS: atom_id res chain seq x y z
N MET A 1 -25.31 -57.93 -43.88
CA MET A 1 -24.26 -57.42 -43.01
C MET A 1 -24.02 -55.99 -43.49
N GLU A 2 -25.06 -55.16 -43.38
CA GLU A 2 -25.33 -54.30 -42.19
C GLU A 2 -24.16 -53.31 -42.08
N GLU A 3 -24.24 -52.21 -42.83
CA GLU A 3 -24.74 -50.90 -42.38
C GLU A 3 -24.02 -50.42 -41.11
N GLU A 4 -23.34 -49.27 -41.22
CA GLU A 4 -23.20 -48.20 -40.21
C GLU A 4 -21.98 -47.34 -40.59
N LEU A 5 -21.98 -46.00 -40.65
CA LEU A 5 -22.98 -44.95 -40.53
C LEU A 5 -22.32 -43.70 -41.14
N THR A 6 -22.62 -43.38 -42.40
CA THR A 6 -22.46 -42.02 -42.92
C THR A 6 -23.69 -41.24 -42.50
N ASN A 7 -23.60 -40.47 -41.41
CA ASN A 7 -24.56 -39.43 -41.07
C ASN A 7 -23.91 -38.39 -40.14
N LEU A 8 -23.21 -37.43 -40.74
CA LEU A 8 -22.99 -36.12 -40.14
C LEU A 8 -24.08 -35.20 -40.67
N SER A 9 -25.27 -35.26 -40.07
CA SER A 9 -26.28 -34.20 -40.24
C SER A 9 -26.05 -33.14 -39.17
N LEU A 10 -25.57 -31.98 -39.62
CA LEU A 10 -25.61 -30.74 -38.86
C LEU A 10 -27.08 -30.34 -38.69
N LEU A 11 -27.58 -30.40 -37.45
CA LEU A 11 -28.81 -29.74 -37.04
C LEU A 11 -28.59 -29.08 -35.68
N ASP A 12 -28.61 -27.76 -35.77
CA ASP A 12 -29.14 -26.76 -34.84
C ASP A 12 -28.57 -26.60 -33.43
N GLU A 13 -28.04 -25.39 -33.26
CA GLU A 13 -27.69 -24.63 -32.07
C GLU A 13 -28.70 -24.82 -30.92
N GLU A 14 -28.30 -25.55 -29.88
CA GLU A 14 -28.73 -25.25 -28.51
C GLU A 14 -27.54 -24.65 -27.78
N GLU A 15 -27.64 -23.34 -27.55
CA GLU A 15 -26.77 -22.58 -26.67
C GLU A 15 -26.97 -23.11 -25.24
N GLU A 16 -26.20 -24.13 -24.85
CA GLU A 16 -26.11 -24.55 -23.46
C GLU A 16 -25.54 -23.36 -22.66
N ALA A 17 -26.46 -22.59 -22.08
CA ALA A 17 -26.15 -21.63 -21.05
C ALA A 17 -25.45 -22.37 -19.91
N PHE A 18 -24.12 -22.23 -19.84
CA PHE A 18 -23.34 -22.56 -18.66
C PHE A 18 -23.94 -21.77 -17.49
N HIS A 19 -24.81 -22.42 -16.72
CA HIS A 19 -25.09 -21.99 -15.36
C HIS A 19 -23.78 -22.19 -14.60
N GLU A 20 -23.00 -21.12 -14.48
CA GLU A 20 -22.02 -21.00 -13.41
C GLU A 20 -22.82 -21.07 -12.09
N GLU A 21 -23.02 -22.29 -11.58
CA GLU A 21 -23.17 -22.48 -10.16
C GLU A 21 -21.95 -21.82 -9.53
N GLY A 22 -22.18 -20.67 -8.89
CA GLY A 22 -21.16 -19.89 -8.23
C GLY A 22 -20.47 -20.73 -7.17
N VAL A 23 -19.44 -21.46 -7.59
CA VAL A 23 -18.38 -21.88 -6.70
C VAL A 23 -17.81 -20.57 -6.18
N VAL A 24 -18.20 -20.20 -4.97
CA VAL A 24 -17.49 -19.19 -4.20
C VAL A 24 -16.11 -19.78 -3.95
N VAL A 25 -15.23 -19.65 -4.94
CA VAL A 25 -13.81 -19.86 -4.76
C VAL A 25 -13.46 -18.79 -3.74
N GLU A 26 -13.27 -19.18 -2.48
CA GLU A 26 -12.58 -18.36 -1.50
C GLU A 26 -11.22 -18.02 -2.12
N LYS A 27 -11.15 -16.88 -2.80
CA LYS A 27 -9.92 -16.37 -3.35
C LYS A 27 -9.03 -16.11 -2.14
N SER A 28 -8.02 -16.97 -1.97
CA SER A 28 -7.04 -16.79 -0.90
C SER A 28 -6.24 -15.52 -1.19
N PHE A 29 -6.62 -14.43 -0.52
CA PHE A 29 -5.92 -13.16 -0.57
C PHE A 29 -4.76 -13.10 0.44
N GLN A 30 -4.27 -14.25 0.89
CA GLN A 30 -3.26 -14.36 1.97
C GLN A 30 -2.03 -13.50 1.70
N PHE A 31 -1.60 -13.42 0.43
CA PHE A 31 -0.42 -12.66 0.01
C PHE A 31 -0.77 -11.44 -0.88
N CYS A 32 -1.86 -10.75 -0.56
CA CYS A 32 -2.31 -9.60 -1.31
C CYS A 32 -2.17 -8.27 -0.55
N LEU A 33 -1.66 -7.26 -1.25
CA LEU A 33 -1.80 -5.86 -0.89
C LEU A 33 -2.78 -5.19 -1.85
N VAL A 34 -3.49 -4.18 -1.38
CA VAL A 34 -4.19 -3.21 -2.23
C VAL A 34 -3.40 -1.92 -2.19
N GLY A 35 -3.12 -1.38 -3.38
CA GLY A 35 -2.42 -0.12 -3.55
C GLY A 35 -3.32 0.95 -4.15
N ARG A 36 -3.07 2.22 -3.82
CA ARG A 36 -3.71 3.38 -4.45
C ARG A 36 -2.71 4.49 -4.70
N CYS A 37 -2.67 5.01 -5.93
CA CYS A 37 -1.84 6.17 -6.26
C CYS A 37 -2.60 7.47 -5.99
N LEU A 38 -2.06 8.33 -5.12
CA LEU A 38 -2.62 9.66 -4.83
C LEU A 38 -2.16 10.67 -5.87
N THR A 39 -3.01 10.89 -6.85
CA THR A 39 -2.82 11.88 -7.91
C THR A 39 -4.15 12.16 -8.57
N ASP A 40 -4.33 13.37 -9.11
CA ASP A 40 -5.45 13.69 -9.99
C ASP A 40 -5.18 13.27 -11.44
N SER A 41 -3.90 13.14 -11.81
CA SER A 41 -3.45 12.74 -13.14
C SER A 41 -3.80 11.30 -13.49
N VAL A 42 -3.82 11.00 -14.78
CA VAL A 42 -3.93 9.63 -15.29
C VAL A 42 -2.64 8.87 -14.98
N VAL A 43 -2.79 7.65 -14.45
CA VAL A 43 -1.66 6.76 -14.16
C VAL A 43 -1.59 5.70 -15.25
N HIS A 44 -0.46 5.63 -15.96
CA HIS A 44 -0.23 4.57 -16.94
C HIS A 44 0.06 3.24 -16.22
N PHE A 45 -0.92 2.34 -16.23
CA PHE A 45 -0.86 1.07 -15.51
C PHE A 45 0.38 0.24 -15.86
N SER A 46 0.70 0.07 -17.15
CA SER A 46 1.87 -0.71 -17.58
C SER A 46 3.18 -0.15 -17.02
N SER A 47 3.31 1.18 -16.97
CA SER A 47 4.48 1.84 -16.40
C SER A 47 4.56 1.60 -14.89
N LEU A 48 3.45 1.80 -14.17
CA LEU A 48 3.39 1.52 -12.73
C LEU A 48 3.75 0.06 -12.44
N ARG A 49 3.13 -0.88 -13.16
CA ARG A 49 3.36 -2.30 -12.99
C ARG A 49 4.84 -2.65 -13.15
N ASN A 50 5.46 -2.23 -14.25
CA ASN A 50 6.85 -2.56 -14.54
C ASN A 50 7.80 -1.89 -13.52
N THR A 51 7.63 -0.60 -13.27
CA THR A 51 8.47 0.13 -12.31
C THR A 51 8.40 -0.47 -10.91
N MET A 52 7.20 -0.78 -10.40
CA MET A 52 7.07 -1.34 -9.05
C MET A 52 7.56 -2.79 -8.97
N ALA A 53 7.35 -3.60 -10.01
CA ALA A 53 7.87 -4.96 -10.07
C ALA A 53 9.40 -4.99 -10.08
N ASP A 54 10.03 -4.11 -10.87
CA ASP A 54 11.48 -3.98 -10.95
C ASP A 54 12.07 -3.43 -9.65
N LEU A 55 11.45 -2.39 -9.08
CA LEU A 55 11.91 -1.73 -7.85
C LEU A 55 11.87 -2.68 -6.64
N TRP A 56 10.75 -3.37 -6.44
CA TRP A 56 10.62 -4.28 -5.30
C TRP A 56 11.32 -5.60 -5.49
N HIS A 57 11.52 -6.03 -6.74
CA HIS A 57 12.16 -7.28 -7.11
C HIS A 57 11.81 -8.48 -6.17
N PRO A 58 10.50 -8.81 -6.03
CA PRO A 58 10.06 -9.82 -5.10
C PRO A 58 10.49 -11.23 -5.52
N ILE A 59 10.80 -12.06 -4.54
CA ILE A 59 11.10 -13.48 -4.80
C ILE A 59 9.83 -14.13 -5.37
N GLY A 60 9.94 -14.84 -6.49
CA GLY A 60 8.81 -15.43 -7.20
C GLY A 60 8.01 -14.46 -8.07
N GLY A 61 8.39 -13.19 -8.12
CA GLY A 61 7.70 -12.16 -8.91
C GLY A 61 6.46 -11.59 -8.22
N ILE A 62 5.69 -10.83 -8.98
CA ILE A 62 4.47 -10.15 -8.52
C ILE A 62 3.45 -10.06 -9.65
N CYS A 63 2.19 -10.34 -9.33
CA CYS A 63 1.07 -10.10 -10.21
C CYS A 63 0.36 -8.82 -9.76
N ILE A 64 0.24 -7.84 -10.65
CA ILE A 64 -0.45 -6.59 -10.38
C ILE A 64 -1.66 -6.52 -11.31
N THR A 65 -2.84 -6.29 -10.73
CA THR A 65 -4.11 -6.16 -11.45
C THR A 65 -4.69 -4.77 -11.21
N ASP A 66 -5.12 -4.11 -12.28
CA ASP A 66 -5.84 -2.84 -12.19
C ASP A 66 -7.26 -3.07 -11.69
N LEU A 67 -7.66 -2.35 -10.65
CA LEU A 67 -9.01 -2.41 -10.06
C LEU A 67 -9.85 -1.18 -10.46
N GLY A 68 -9.30 -0.26 -11.27
CA GLY A 68 -9.91 1.03 -11.55
C GLY A 68 -9.64 2.04 -10.43
N GLU A 69 -10.05 3.30 -10.66
CA GLU A 69 -9.90 4.40 -9.68
C GLU A 69 -8.48 4.57 -9.11
N LYS A 70 -7.45 4.24 -9.91
CA LYS A 70 -6.03 4.29 -9.51
C LYS A 70 -5.72 3.35 -8.35
N LYS A 71 -6.52 2.29 -8.18
CA LYS A 71 -6.32 1.19 -7.24
C LYS A 71 -5.80 -0.05 -7.94
N TYR A 72 -4.97 -0.81 -7.24
CA TYR A 72 -4.29 -1.98 -7.78
C TYR A 72 -4.31 -3.11 -6.77
N LEU A 73 -4.58 -4.33 -7.21
CA LEU A 73 -4.35 -5.54 -6.43
C LEU A 73 -2.94 -6.04 -6.71
N LEU A 74 -2.14 -6.20 -5.66
CA LEU A 74 -0.77 -6.66 -5.74
C LEU A 74 -0.66 -8.03 -5.05
N GLN A 75 -0.49 -9.08 -5.85
CA GLN A 75 -0.39 -10.44 -5.38
C GLN A 75 1.07 -10.92 -5.41
N PHE A 76 1.56 -11.27 -4.23
CA PHE A 76 2.90 -11.81 -4.00
C PHE A 76 2.84 -13.33 -3.80
N PHE A 77 3.99 -13.98 -3.87
CA PHE A 77 4.12 -15.43 -3.63
C PHE A 77 4.63 -15.78 -2.23
N HIS A 78 5.23 -14.81 -1.53
CA HIS A 78 5.84 -15.03 -0.23
C HIS A 78 5.58 -13.87 0.73
N GLU A 79 5.29 -14.21 1.98
CA GLU A 79 5.07 -13.26 3.08
C GLU A 79 6.25 -12.30 3.29
N VAL A 80 7.48 -12.79 3.08
CA VAL A 80 8.70 -11.96 3.20
C VAL A 80 8.70 -10.76 2.25
N ASN A 81 8.11 -10.89 1.06
CA ASN A 81 8.00 -9.78 0.11
C ASN A 81 7.01 -8.73 0.63
N ILE A 82 5.89 -9.16 1.21
CA ILE A 82 4.89 -8.26 1.81
C ILE A 82 5.51 -7.47 2.95
N HIS A 83 6.18 -8.17 3.88
CA HIS A 83 6.86 -7.52 4.98
C HIS A 83 7.92 -6.52 4.49
N ARG A 84 8.73 -6.89 3.49
CA ARG A 84 9.76 -5.99 2.93
C ARG A 84 9.13 -4.75 2.29
N VAL A 85 8.08 -4.93 1.49
CA VAL A 85 7.38 -3.82 0.83
C VAL A 85 6.71 -2.91 1.86
N LEU A 86 5.97 -3.45 2.83
CA LEU A 86 5.34 -2.63 3.87
C LEU A 86 6.36 -1.97 4.81
N ALA A 87 7.47 -2.62 5.12
CA ALA A 87 8.52 -2.02 5.95
C ALA A 87 9.20 -0.82 5.25
N GLY A 88 9.26 -0.84 3.92
CA GLY A 88 9.85 0.21 3.09
C GLY A 88 8.92 1.38 2.73
N THR A 89 7.69 1.42 3.26
CA THR A 89 6.79 2.57 3.05
C THR A 89 7.37 3.85 3.65
N PRO A 90 7.11 5.04 3.06
CA PRO A 90 6.23 5.27 1.91
C PRO A 90 6.84 4.88 0.56
N TRP A 91 5.99 4.54 -0.41
CA TRP A 91 6.40 4.31 -1.80
C TRP A 91 5.86 5.40 -2.71
N PHE A 92 6.59 5.69 -3.78
CA PHE A 92 6.21 6.69 -4.77
C PHE A 92 6.31 6.12 -6.18
N PHE A 93 5.38 6.51 -7.04
CA PHE A 93 5.42 6.27 -8.48
C PHE A 93 5.25 7.61 -9.19
N ASN A 94 6.22 8.00 -10.02
CA ASN A 94 6.24 9.30 -10.72
C ASN A 94 5.93 10.49 -9.79
N ASN A 95 6.60 10.54 -8.62
CA ASN A 95 6.42 11.56 -7.58
C ASN A 95 5.02 11.60 -6.94
N HIS A 96 4.18 10.60 -7.19
CA HIS A 96 2.89 10.44 -6.53
C HIS A 96 2.95 9.33 -5.51
N LEU A 97 2.40 9.59 -4.33
CA LEU A 97 2.37 8.64 -3.22
C LEU A 97 1.56 7.39 -3.61
N LEU A 98 2.15 6.21 -3.42
CA LEU A 98 1.51 4.92 -3.55
C LEU A 98 1.24 4.37 -2.14
N ILE A 99 -0.01 4.48 -1.71
CA ILE A 99 -0.46 3.86 -0.45
C ILE A 99 -0.59 2.36 -0.68
N LEU A 100 -0.15 1.57 0.29
CA LEU A 100 -0.26 0.12 0.30
C LEU A 100 -0.86 -0.34 1.62
N GLN A 101 -1.83 -1.24 1.55
CA GLN A 101 -2.43 -1.87 2.73
C GLN A 101 -2.66 -3.35 2.46
N ARG A 102 -2.49 -4.20 3.48
CA ARG A 102 -2.86 -5.60 3.38
C ARG A 102 -4.38 -5.74 3.20
N LEU A 103 -4.80 -6.55 2.24
CA LEU A 103 -6.22 -6.83 2.02
C LEU A 103 -6.76 -7.66 3.20
N PRO A 104 -7.73 -7.14 3.97
CA PRO A 104 -8.34 -7.92 5.04
C PRO A 104 -9.17 -9.08 4.48
N MET A 105 -9.29 -10.16 5.25
CA MET A 105 -10.07 -11.33 4.83
C MET A 105 -11.55 -10.96 4.66
N GLY A 106 -12.14 -11.34 3.54
CA GLY A 106 -13.56 -11.07 3.23
C GLY A 106 -13.86 -9.67 2.70
N GLU A 107 -12.88 -8.78 2.63
CA GLU A 107 -13.05 -7.42 2.07
C GLU A 107 -12.93 -7.42 0.54
N ASN A 108 -13.67 -6.52 -0.10
CA ASN A 108 -13.53 -6.29 -1.54
C ASN A 108 -12.38 -5.30 -1.79
N PRO A 109 -11.33 -5.69 -2.53
CA PRO A 109 -10.18 -4.82 -2.78
C PRO A 109 -10.53 -3.53 -3.54
N ALA A 110 -11.55 -3.54 -4.39
CA ALA A 110 -11.96 -2.36 -5.15
C ALA A 110 -12.59 -1.27 -4.25
N THR A 111 -13.28 -1.68 -3.18
CA THR A 111 -13.98 -0.75 -2.28
C THR A 111 -13.16 -0.37 -1.04
N LEU A 112 -12.00 -1.01 -0.83
CA LEU A 112 -11.15 -0.73 0.33
C LEU A 112 -10.72 0.74 0.35
N ALA A 113 -10.91 1.39 1.50
CA ALA A 113 -10.49 2.76 1.72
C ALA A 113 -8.97 2.80 1.99
N LEU A 114 -8.24 3.54 1.16
CA LEU A 114 -6.79 3.70 1.23
C LEU A 114 -6.49 5.18 1.46
N ASN A 115 -6.67 5.60 2.71
CA ASN A 115 -6.55 7.00 3.14
C ASN A 115 -5.44 7.20 4.18
N PHE A 116 -4.77 6.14 4.60
CA PHE A 116 -3.74 6.22 5.62
C PHE A 116 -2.45 5.56 5.15
N THR A 117 -1.32 6.12 5.55
CA THR A 117 0.00 5.51 5.33
C THR A 117 0.96 5.91 6.44
N GLU A 118 2.04 5.17 6.56
CA GLU A 118 3.12 5.49 7.50
C GLU A 118 4.13 6.44 6.85
N PHE A 119 4.54 7.45 7.61
CA PHE A 119 5.60 8.38 7.25
C PHE A 119 6.61 8.49 8.38
N TRP A 120 7.84 8.77 7.99
CA TRP A 120 8.83 9.32 8.89
C TRP A 120 8.73 10.84 8.87
N ILE A 121 8.72 11.44 10.06
CA ILE A 121 8.77 12.88 10.25
C ILE A 121 10.00 13.25 11.06
N GLN A 122 10.59 14.38 10.71
CA GLN A 122 11.72 14.96 11.41
C GLN A 122 11.27 16.21 12.16
N VAL A 123 11.49 16.24 13.46
CA VAL A 123 11.20 17.38 14.33
C VAL A 123 12.50 18.07 14.69
N HIS A 124 12.70 19.27 14.16
CA HIS A 124 13.93 20.06 14.30
C HIS A 124 13.81 21.14 15.38
N GLU A 125 14.94 21.78 15.70
CA GLU A 125 15.03 22.94 16.60
C GLU A 125 14.54 22.68 18.03
N LEU A 126 14.74 21.45 18.52
CA LEU A 126 14.34 21.07 19.87
C LEU A 126 15.33 21.58 20.92
N PRO A 127 14.87 22.22 22.01
CA PRO A 127 15.75 22.60 23.10
C PRO A 127 16.50 21.40 23.70
N SER A 128 17.70 21.66 24.24
CA SER A 128 18.53 20.62 24.85
C SER A 128 17.80 19.93 26.00
N GLY A 129 17.81 18.59 26.01
CA GLY A 129 17.13 17.78 27.02
C GLY A 129 15.65 17.44 26.74
N ILE A 130 15.06 17.91 25.64
CA ILE A 130 13.63 17.70 25.30
C ILE A 130 13.39 16.47 24.40
N MET A 131 14.44 15.83 23.88
CA MET A 131 14.34 14.63 23.04
C MET A 131 14.00 13.36 23.83
N THR A 132 12.81 13.36 24.44
CA THR A 132 12.28 12.25 25.23
C THR A 132 11.20 11.48 24.47
N LYS A 133 10.99 10.22 24.84
CA LYS A 133 9.88 9.41 24.30
C LYS A 133 8.52 10.09 24.49
N THR A 134 8.32 10.75 25.63
CA THR A 134 7.08 11.49 25.93
C THR A 134 6.84 12.60 24.92
N MET A 135 7.88 13.37 24.62
CA MET A 135 7.80 14.46 23.65
C MET A 135 7.63 13.94 22.21
N ALA A 136 8.38 12.89 21.83
CA ALA A 136 8.20 12.25 20.53
C ALA A 136 6.75 11.74 20.33
N LYS A 137 6.14 11.20 21.38
CA LYS A 137 4.72 10.78 21.35
C LYS A 137 3.79 11.98 21.18
N GLN A 138 4.06 13.12 21.84
CA GLN A 138 3.25 14.34 21.68
C GLN A 138 3.33 14.89 20.26
N PHE A 139 4.53 15.05 19.70
CA PHE A 139 4.71 15.50 18.31
C PHE A 139 4.11 14.53 17.30
N GLY A 140 4.37 13.23 17.47
CA GLY A 140 3.83 12.21 16.59
C GLY A 140 2.29 12.20 16.60
N ASN A 141 1.69 12.33 17.78
CA ASN A 141 0.23 12.38 17.94
C ASN A 141 -0.40 13.70 17.46
N PHE A 142 0.38 14.79 17.41
CA PHE A 142 -0.08 16.03 16.80
C PHE A 142 -0.25 15.85 15.29
N CYS A 143 0.78 15.26 14.64
CA CYS A 143 0.82 15.08 13.19
C CYS A 143 -0.12 13.96 12.72
N GLY A 144 -0.10 12.81 13.39
CA GLY A 144 -0.90 11.63 13.05
C GLY A 144 -1.04 10.71 14.26
N LYS A 145 -1.10 9.39 14.08
CA LYS A 145 -0.97 8.43 15.19
C LYS A 145 0.51 8.06 15.36
N PHE A 146 1.09 8.37 16.52
CA PHE A 146 2.46 7.97 16.83
C PHE A 146 2.63 6.44 16.80
N LEU A 147 3.66 5.97 16.09
CA LEU A 147 4.03 4.56 16.05
C LEU A 147 5.32 4.30 16.83
N GLN A 148 6.39 5.00 16.46
CA GLN A 148 7.71 4.85 17.10
C GLN A 148 8.57 6.10 16.89
N PHE A 149 9.70 6.17 17.57
CA PHE A 149 10.74 7.16 17.30
C PHE A 149 12.10 6.50 17.35
N ASP A 150 13.05 7.03 16.59
CA ASP A 150 14.41 6.52 16.51
C ASP A 150 15.20 6.88 17.78
N THR A 151 15.57 5.87 18.55
CA THR A 151 16.41 6.00 19.76
C THR A 151 17.89 5.80 19.48
N SER A 152 18.26 5.29 18.31
CA SER A 152 19.60 4.77 18.03
C SER A 152 20.68 5.87 17.95
N ILE A 153 20.29 7.11 17.67
CA ILE A 153 21.23 8.23 17.48
C ILE A 153 21.14 9.26 18.61
N LEU A 154 20.09 9.21 19.44
CA LEU A 154 20.02 9.96 20.70
C LEU A 154 21.11 9.51 21.68
N SER A 155 21.42 8.21 21.71
CA SER A 155 22.50 7.64 22.53
C SER A 155 23.90 8.09 22.12
N LEU A 156 24.07 8.56 20.88
CA LEU A 156 25.35 9.03 20.34
C LEU A 156 25.49 10.56 20.39
N GLY A 157 24.43 11.29 20.71
CA GLY A 157 24.43 12.76 20.75
C GLY A 157 24.61 13.43 19.38
N LEU A 158 24.39 12.71 18.27
CA LEU A 158 24.73 13.16 16.91
C LEU A 158 23.55 13.79 16.14
N LYS A 159 22.29 13.50 16.48
CA LYS A 159 21.11 14.03 15.77
C LYS A 159 20.64 15.35 16.40
N GLN A 160 20.47 16.37 15.56
CA GLN A 160 19.87 17.66 15.92
C GLN A 160 18.33 17.67 15.80
N TYR A 161 17.73 16.53 15.47
CA TYR A 161 16.29 16.37 15.26
C TYR A 161 15.77 15.04 15.80
N MET A 162 14.49 15.00 16.20
CA MET A 162 13.80 13.75 16.50
C MET A 162 13.22 13.15 15.22
N HIS A 163 13.44 11.85 15.01
CA HIS A 163 12.90 11.12 13.87
C HIS A 163 11.78 10.20 14.34
N ILE A 164 10.56 10.46 13.90
CA ILE A 164 9.33 9.89 14.46
C ILE A 164 8.55 9.24 13.33
N ARG A 165 8.10 8.00 13.53
CA ARG A 165 7.22 7.31 12.60
C ARG A 165 5.78 7.57 13.02
N VAL A 166 4.96 8.04 12.09
CA VAL A 166 3.54 8.35 12.30
C VAL A 166 2.68 7.65 11.26
N PHE A 167 1.49 7.23 11.67
CA PHE A 167 0.43 6.77 10.77
C PHE A 167 -0.50 7.97 10.49
N LEU A 168 -0.49 8.44 9.26
CA LEU A 168 -1.08 9.71 8.85
C LEU A 168 -2.29 9.49 7.96
N ASP A 169 -3.34 10.29 8.16
CA ASP A 169 -4.46 10.43 7.22
C ASP A 169 -4.06 11.38 6.10
N VAL A 170 -3.96 10.88 4.87
CA VAL A 170 -3.58 11.67 3.69
C VAL A 170 -4.76 12.38 3.04
N SER A 171 -5.99 12.14 3.51
CA SER A 171 -7.17 12.87 3.05
C SER A 171 -7.32 14.23 3.76
N ALA A 172 -6.63 14.42 4.87
CA ALA A 172 -6.57 15.67 5.61
C ALA A 172 -5.32 16.50 5.22
N PRO A 173 -5.40 17.84 5.26
CA PRO A 173 -4.23 18.68 5.10
C PRO A 173 -3.22 18.43 6.23
N LEU A 174 -1.93 18.54 5.90
CA LEU A 174 -0.86 18.46 6.89
C LEU A 174 -1.00 19.59 7.91
N LYS A 175 -0.89 19.25 9.19
CA LYS A 175 -0.85 20.25 10.26
C LYS A 175 0.55 20.86 10.32
N GLN A 176 0.70 22.08 9.83
CA GLN A 176 2.00 22.75 9.69
C GLN A 176 2.42 23.55 10.94
N ASP A 177 1.47 23.96 11.79
CA ASP A 177 1.76 24.91 12.87
C ASP A 177 1.65 24.26 14.25
N TRP A 178 2.78 23.85 14.83
CA TRP A 178 2.88 23.60 16.27
C TRP A 178 3.46 24.82 16.97
N VAL A 179 2.66 25.45 17.84
CA VAL A 179 3.05 26.67 18.56
C VAL A 179 3.81 26.31 19.83
N MET A 180 5.04 25.83 19.67
CA MET A 180 6.11 25.87 20.68
C MET A 180 7.36 26.29 19.91
N GLU A 181 7.95 27.43 20.30
CA GLU A 181 9.18 28.04 19.76
C GLU A 181 9.82 27.33 18.56
N LYS A 182 9.52 27.79 17.33
CA LYS A 182 10.23 27.46 16.07
C LYS A 182 10.43 25.96 15.74
N VAL A 183 9.63 25.06 16.31
CA VAL A 183 9.72 23.64 15.94
C VAL A 183 9.22 23.43 14.51
N THR A 184 10.08 22.89 13.64
CA THR A 184 9.72 22.59 12.25
C THR A 184 9.60 21.08 12.02
N VAL A 185 8.51 20.66 11.37
CA VAL A 185 8.26 19.25 11.02
C VAL A 185 8.43 19.04 9.52
N HIS A 186 9.34 18.14 9.14
CA HIS A 186 9.53 17.71 7.75
C HIS A 186 9.07 16.26 7.58
N ILE A 187 8.42 15.94 6.46
CA ILE A 187 8.07 14.56 6.09
C ILE A 187 9.15 14.05 5.14
N ASP A 188 9.70 12.87 5.42
CA ASP A 188 10.66 12.18 4.56
C ASP A 188 9.98 11.41 3.41
#